data_AF-A0A9E5IWE2-F1
#
_entry.id   AF-A0A9E5IWE2-F1
#
_cell.length_a   1.000
_cell.length_b   1.000
_cell.length_c   1.000
_cell.angle_alpha   90.00
_cell.angle_beta   90.00
_cell.angle_gamma   90.00
#
_symmetry.space_group_name_H-M   'P 1'
#
loop_
_entity.id
_entity.type
_entity.pdbx_description
1 polymer ?
#
loop_
_entity_poly.entity_id
_entity_poly.type
_entity_poly.pdbx_seq_one_letter_code
_entity_poly.pdbx_strand_id
1 'polypeptide(L)'
;DGSKSGGASTDRSVAGGTPTGNPYNTMSLTFNVTGKYQDFLDFLRDLEKSLRILDTTKISLSANDTGTYDYGVELRTYWLRQ
;
A
#
# COMPACT_ATOMS: atom_id res chain seq x y z
N ASP A 1 33.23 18.42 -54.52
CA ASP A 1 34.32 18.88 -53.65
C ASP A 1 33.72 19.29 -52.30
N GLY A 2 34.42 19.11 -51.17
CA GLY A 2 33.90 19.49 -49.84
C GLY A 2 34.11 18.47 -48.69
N SER A 3 35.29 18.51 -48.08
CA SER A 3 35.70 17.82 -46.82
C SER A 3 35.14 18.49 -45.54
N LYS A 4 35.02 17.88 -44.34
CA LYS A 4 35.22 16.50 -43.83
C LYS A 4 34.61 16.36 -42.40
N SER A 5 34.80 15.18 -41.76
CA SER A 5 34.71 14.92 -40.29
C SER A 5 33.31 14.69 -39.71
N GLY A 6 33.03 13.67 -38.88
CA GLY A 6 33.94 12.74 -38.17
C GLY A 6 34.07 13.15 -36.70
N GLY A 7 33.21 12.58 -35.84
CA GLY A 7 33.16 12.91 -34.41
C GLY A 7 32.27 11.93 -33.65
N ALA A 8 32.82 10.78 -33.25
CA ALA A 8 32.10 9.80 -32.46
C ALA A 8 32.04 10.23 -30.99
N SER A 9 31.00 10.97 -30.60
CA SER A 9 30.65 11.15 -29.19
C SER A 9 30.15 9.83 -28.62
N THR A 10 31.06 9.05 -28.03
CA THR A 10 30.69 7.90 -27.21
C THR A 10 30.09 8.42 -25.92
N ASP A 11 28.77 8.61 -25.92
CA ASP A 11 28.03 8.84 -24.69
C ASP A 11 28.21 7.61 -23.78
N ARG A 12 29.01 7.79 -22.73
CA ARG A 12 29.15 6.81 -21.66
C ARG A 12 28.00 7.00 -20.70
N SER A 13 26.80 6.63 -21.16
CA SER A 13 25.62 6.52 -20.31
C SER A 13 25.87 5.41 -19.30
N VAL A 14 26.46 5.76 -18.15
CA VAL A 14 26.64 4.84 -17.02
C VAL A 14 25.24 4.52 -16.50
N ALA A 15 24.70 3.40 -16.95
CA ALA A 15 23.41 2.86 -16.52
C ALA A 15 23.52 2.32 -15.07
N GLY A 16 23.76 3.21 -14.11
CA GLY A 16 23.52 2.99 -12.69
C GLY A 16 22.02 2.92 -12.46
N GLY A 17 21.39 1.83 -12.91
CA GLY A 17 19.96 1.62 -12.79
C GLY A 17 19.56 1.50 -11.32
N THR A 18 19.05 2.58 -10.74
CA THR A 18 18.24 2.51 -9.53
C THR A 18 17.13 1.48 -9.74
N PRO A 19 16.92 0.52 -8.82
CA PRO A 19 15.82 -0.44 -8.93
C PRO A 19 14.49 0.30 -9.10
N THR A 20 13.85 0.16 -10.26
CA THR A 20 12.65 0.94 -10.65
C THR A 20 11.36 0.44 -10.03
N GLY A 21 11.44 -0.21 -8.87
CA GLY A 21 10.28 -0.76 -8.15
C GLY A 21 10.43 -0.61 -6.64
N ASN A 22 9.30 -0.53 -5.94
CA ASN A 22 9.27 -0.47 -4.48
C ASN A 22 10.05 -1.65 -3.88
N PRO A 23 10.84 -1.46 -2.82
CA PRO A 23 11.60 -2.52 -2.16
C PRO A 23 10.72 -3.49 -1.35
N TYR A 24 9.41 -3.31 -1.39
CA TYR A 24 8.42 -4.09 -0.68
C TYR A 24 7.29 -4.55 -1.62
N ASN A 25 6.67 -5.66 -1.24
CA ASN A 25 5.38 -6.11 -1.75
C ASN A 25 4.26 -5.63 -0.83
N THR A 26 3.05 -5.64 -1.37
CA THR A 26 1.82 -5.29 -0.64
C THR A 26 0.71 -6.29 -0.93
N MET A 27 -0.14 -6.55 0.05
CA MET A 27 -1.40 -7.28 -0.13
C MET A 27 -2.53 -6.47 0.50
N SER A 28 -3.63 -6.30 -0.24
CA SER A 28 -4.88 -5.78 0.32
C SER A 28 -5.65 -6.90 0.99
N LEU A 29 -6.20 -6.62 2.17
CA LEU A 29 -7.14 -7.47 2.88
C LEU A 29 -8.43 -6.68 3.07
N THR A 30 -9.56 -7.25 2.68
CA THR A 30 -10.88 -6.64 2.86
C THR A 30 -11.76 -7.59 3.65
N PHE A 31 -12.44 -7.08 4.66
CA PHE A 31 -13.40 -7.84 5.47
C PHE A 31 -14.55 -6.94 5.93
N ASN A 32 -15.65 -7.57 6.33
CA ASN A 32 -16.78 -6.89 6.95
C ASN A 32 -16.98 -7.41 8.37
N VAL A 33 -17.39 -6.53 9.29
CA VAL A 33 -17.70 -6.83 10.69
C VAL A 33 -19.06 -6.23 11.02
N THR A 34 -19.92 -6.96 11.72
CA THR A 34 -21.21 -6.45 12.21
C THR A 34 -21.15 -6.43 13.74
N GLY A 35 -21.41 -5.28 14.37
CA GLY A 35 -21.27 -5.14 15.83
C GLY A 35 -21.66 -3.75 16.34
N LYS A 36 -21.51 -3.50 17.65
CA LYS A 36 -21.72 -2.14 18.19
C LYS A 36 -20.49 -1.28 17.90
N TYR A 37 -20.68 0.04 17.93
CA TYR A 37 -19.60 1.00 17.70
C TYR A 37 -18.43 0.84 18.68
N GLN A 38 -18.71 0.57 19.96
CA GLN A 38 -17.65 0.34 20.95
C GLN A 38 -16.83 -0.92 20.63
N ASP A 39 -17.50 -2.03 20.32
CA ASP A 39 -16.85 -3.30 19.97
C ASP A 39 -15.95 -3.15 18.73
N PHE A 40 -16.38 -2.37 17.74
CA PHE A 40 -15.58 -2.04 16.55
C PHE A 40 -14.36 -1.17 16.87
N LEU A 41 -14.50 -0.16 17.75
CA LEU A 41 -13.36 0.65 18.19
C LEU A 41 -12.31 -0.21 18.93
N ASP A 42 -12.74 -1.14 19.77
CA ASP A 42 -11.84 -2.02 20.50
C ASP A 42 -11.15 -3.03 19.57
N PHE A 43 -11.86 -3.56 18.56
CA PHE A 43 -11.25 -4.34 17.48
C PHE A 43 -10.18 -3.55 16.69
N LEU A 44 -10.42 -2.29 16.35
CA LEU A 44 -9.42 -1.45 15.67
C LEU A 44 -8.17 -1.20 16.55
N ARG A 45 -8.36 -0.99 17.86
CA ARG A 45 -7.26 -0.83 18.83
C ARG A 45 -6.41 -2.09 18.95
N ASP A 46 -6.98 -3.27 18.75
CA ASP A 46 -6.23 -4.53 18.79
C ASP A 46 -5.51 -4.81 17.46
N LEU A 47 -6.05 -4.36 16.32
CA LEU A 47 -5.30 -4.32 15.05
C LEU A 47 -4.09 -3.39 15.11
N GLU A 48 -4.22 -2.21 15.73
CA GLU A 48 -3.14 -1.24 15.92
C GLU A 48 -1.94 -1.83 16.69
N LYS A 49 -2.20 -2.69 17.67
CA LYS A 49 -1.18 -3.37 18.50
C LYS A 49 -0.55 -4.59 17.81
N SER A 50 -0.95 -4.93 16.59
CA SER A 50 -0.44 -6.12 15.91
C SER A 50 1.01 -5.97 15.43
N LEU A 51 1.78 -7.06 15.45
CA LEU A 51 3.21 -7.06 15.12
C LEU A 51 3.53 -6.91 13.61
N ARG A 52 2.54 -6.63 12.76
CA ARG A 52 2.71 -6.54 11.31
C ARG A 52 2.44 -5.12 10.83
N ILE A 53 3.22 -4.66 9.85
CA ILE A 53 2.99 -3.36 9.21
C ILE A 53 1.68 -3.45 8.41
N LEU A 54 0.65 -2.79 8.94
CA LEU A 54 -0.68 -2.65 8.38
C LEU A 54 -1.00 -1.16 8.20
N ASP A 55 -1.67 -0.82 7.11
CA ASP A 55 -2.22 0.51 6.82
C ASP A 55 -3.73 0.36 6.56
N THR A 56 -4.56 1.22 7.15
CA THR A 56 -6.02 1.18 6.97
C THR A 56 -6.42 2.09 5.83
N THR A 57 -6.56 1.52 4.63
CA THR A 57 -6.80 2.27 3.39
C THR A 57 -8.25 2.72 3.24
N LYS A 58 -9.21 2.04 3.87
CA LYS A 58 -10.63 2.42 3.84
C LYS A 58 -11.41 1.87 5.04
N ILE A 59 -12.34 2.69 5.55
CA ILE A 59 -13.44 2.24 6.42
C ILE A 59 -14.75 2.72 5.81
N SER A 60 -15.77 1.87 5.80
CA SER A 60 -17.17 2.23 5.51
C SER A 60 -18.07 1.78 6.66
N LEU A 61 -19.09 2.59 6.96
CA LEU A 61 -20.07 2.34 8.02
C LEU A 61 -21.47 2.40 7.41
N SER A 62 -22.26 1.34 7.61
CA SER A 62 -23.71 1.35 7.40
C SER A 62 -24.41 1.37 8.75
N ALA A 63 -25.18 2.44 9.00
CA ALA A 63 -25.93 2.62 10.23
C ALA A 63 -27.38 2.14 10.10
N ASN A 64 -27.95 1.62 11.18
CA ASN A 64 -29.37 1.30 11.31
C ASN A 64 -29.84 1.51 12.76
N ASP A 65 -31.15 1.48 12.97
CA ASP A 65 -31.77 1.86 14.26
C ASP A 65 -31.70 0.77 15.34
N THR A 66 -31.00 -0.35 15.10
CA THR A 66 -30.88 -1.46 16.06
C THR A 66 -29.70 -1.32 17.04
N GLY A 67 -28.86 -0.29 16.88
CA GLY A 67 -27.62 -0.12 17.65
C GLY A 67 -26.50 -1.10 17.28
N THR A 68 -26.69 -1.89 16.22
CA THR A 68 -25.67 -2.74 15.60
C THR A 68 -25.43 -2.24 14.19
N TYR A 69 -24.16 -2.16 13.77
CA TYR A 69 -23.76 -1.51 12.53
C TYR A 69 -22.86 -2.41 11.69
N ASP A 70 -22.87 -2.23 10.37
CA ASP A 70 -22.00 -2.96 9.46
C ASP A 70 -20.79 -2.10 9.07
N TYR A 71 -19.60 -2.65 9.33
CA TYR A 71 -18.31 -2.05 9.06
C TYR A 71 -17.64 -2.79 7.91
N GLY A 72 -17.29 -2.08 6.85
CA GLY A 72 -16.37 -2.58 5.83
C GLY A 72 -14.98 -1.99 6.08
N VAL A 73 -13.94 -2.83 6.11
CA VAL A 73 -12.55 -2.40 6.33
C VAL A 73 -11.67 -2.91 5.20
N GLU A 74 -10.85 -2.03 4.65
CA GLU A 74 -9.75 -2.38 3.74
C GLU A 74 -8.42 -2.04 4.44
N LEU A 75 -7.54 -3.03 4.51
CA LEU A 75 -6.18 -2.91 5.04
C LEU A 75 -5.17 -3.23 3.94
N ARG A 76 -3.98 -2.65 4.02
CA ARG A 76 -2.80 -3.02 3.23
C ARG A 76 -1.69 -3.51 4.15
N THR A 77 -1.18 -4.71 3.90
CA THR A 77 -0.02 -5.27 4.62
C THR A 77 1.22 -5.26 3.74
N TYR A 78 2.40 -5.08 4.34
CA TYR A 78 3.67 -4.89 3.64
C TYR A 78 4.71 -5.96 4.03
N TRP A 79 5.58 -6.35 3.09
CA TRP A 79 6.76 -7.17 3.38
C TRP A 79 7.90 -6.86 2.40
N LEU A 80 9.15 -7.03 2.83
CA LEU A 80 10.33 -6.78 2.01
C LEU A 80 10.37 -7.73 0.79
N ARG A 81 10.85 -7.24 -0.35
CA ARG A 81 11.25 -8.10 -1.48
C ARG A 81 12.61 -8.72 -1.21
N GLN A 82 12.75 -10.01 -1.53
CA GLN A 82 14.06 -10.67 -1.65
C GLN A 82 14.67 -10.37 -3.02
#